data_AF-A0A8J6KYY5-F1
#
_entry.id   AF-A0A8J6KYY5-F1
#
_cell.length_a   1.000
_cell.length_b   1.000
_cell.length_c   1.000
_cell.angle_alpha   90.00
_cell.angle_beta   90.00
_cell.angle_gamma   90.00
#
_symmetry.space_group_name_H-M   'P 1'
#
loop_
_entity.id
_entity.type
_entity.pdbx_description
1 polymer ?
#
loop_
_entity_poly.entity_id
_entity_poly.type
_entity_poly.pdbx_seq_one_letter_code
_entity_poly.pdbx_strand_id
1 'polypeptide(L)'
;MPFQKHIYYPQSKSVERRDALEGGTSSRVFVTTTSASGPQPFFQFQPRLENVDWRRLGAIDVDKVVGATDIATLQENIVNITFCKLENEKCPHCQLGVDPLLLKLIHLAQFTIEYLVHSQEYLISQLNVVEERLSQSLSGCEQNQQLLTKQADEVRRLKHECRGWKKMLSAQQLMLGQVEASHYQCCFCDKVFMNQAFLQSHINRRHPASAFHGRNTKAQNDKLQREIHRLKQQLQFTKAQLEAAQQGRTVRISKDCEVLKTKEDFQKLVGRWKEEERQKLTDEMEKAKEMFTKEINDLTSKNSALEYQLLEIQKFDMRGKLSMGT
;
A
#
# COMPACT_ATOMS: atom_id res chain seq x y z
N MET A 1 28.04 30.10 -19.30
CA MET A 1 27.19 29.42 -18.29
C MET A 1 27.07 27.95 -18.68
N PRO A 2 27.82 27.02 -18.06
CA PRO A 2 27.82 25.64 -18.50
C PRO A 2 26.68 24.88 -17.82
N PHE A 3 25.67 24.48 -18.61
CA PHE A 3 24.75 23.41 -18.23
C PHE A 3 25.49 22.08 -18.34
N GLN A 4 26.32 21.78 -17.35
CA GLN A 4 26.97 20.48 -17.23
C GLN A 4 26.47 19.82 -15.95
N LYS A 5 25.34 19.13 -16.10
CA LYS A 5 24.84 18.03 -15.26
C LYS A 5 23.68 17.43 -16.03
N HIS A 6 23.88 16.23 -16.59
CA HIS A 6 22.79 15.40 -17.08
C HIS A 6 21.72 15.34 -15.99
N ILE A 7 20.52 15.88 -16.28
CA ILE A 7 19.35 15.70 -15.40
C ILE A 7 18.95 14.24 -15.55
N TYR A 8 19.56 13.41 -14.72
CA TYR A 8 19.31 11.98 -14.62
C TYR A 8 18.25 11.77 -13.55
N TYR A 9 17.05 11.36 -13.96
CA TYR A 9 16.03 10.87 -13.04
C TYR A 9 16.47 9.48 -12.55
N PRO A 10 16.73 9.28 -11.24
CA PRO A 10 17.21 7.99 -10.74
C PRO A 10 16.11 6.93 -10.89
N GLN A 11 16.34 5.95 -11.77
CA GLN A 11 15.64 4.67 -11.69
C GLN A 11 16.12 3.94 -10.43
N SER A 12 15.19 3.67 -9.52
CA SER A 12 15.39 2.82 -8.35
C SER A 12 15.82 1.42 -8.81
N LYS A 13 17.10 1.10 -8.60
CA LYS A 13 17.69 -0.20 -8.91
C LYS A 13 17.10 -1.28 -7.99
N SER A 14 16.36 -2.22 -8.55
CA SER A 14 16.13 -3.53 -7.91
C SER A 14 17.43 -4.33 -7.91
N VAL A 15 17.85 -4.73 -6.72
CA VAL A 15 19.08 -5.50 -6.45
C VAL A 15 18.92 -6.94 -6.94
N GLU A 16 19.82 -7.39 -7.83
CA GLU A 16 20.11 -8.81 -8.04
C GLU A 16 21.20 -9.27 -7.05
N ARG A 17 20.97 -10.39 -6.34
CA ARG A 17 22.01 -11.41 -6.12
C ARG A 17 21.45 -12.79 -5.76
N ARG A 18 21.74 -13.73 -6.65
CA ARG A 18 22.06 -15.18 -6.55
C ARG A 18 22.10 -15.92 -5.20
N ASP A 19 21.45 -17.10 -5.23
CA ASP A 19 21.93 -18.48 -4.98
C ASP A 19 21.25 -19.30 -3.86
N ALA A 20 21.15 -20.61 -4.13
CA ALA A 20 20.08 -21.57 -3.79
C ALA A 20 20.17 -22.28 -2.42
N LEU A 21 19.04 -22.85 -1.96
CA LEU A 21 18.99 -24.21 -1.43
C LEU A 21 17.57 -24.82 -1.51
N GLU A 22 17.51 -26.10 -1.87
CA GLU A 22 16.33 -26.91 -2.12
C GLU A 22 15.50 -27.28 -0.87
N GLY A 23 14.21 -27.57 -1.09
CA GLY A 23 13.46 -28.54 -0.28
C GLY A 23 11.99 -28.22 -0.06
N GLY A 24 11.10 -29.03 -0.64
CA GLY A 24 9.76 -29.29 -0.07
C GLY A 24 8.55 -28.74 -0.85
N THR A 25 7.85 -29.67 -1.48
CA THR A 25 6.55 -29.55 -2.16
C THR A 25 5.44 -28.87 -1.35
N SER A 26 4.82 -27.81 -1.86
CA SER A 26 3.36 -27.57 -1.76
C SER A 26 2.91 -26.41 -2.67
N SER A 27 2.05 -26.70 -3.65
CA SER A 27 1.42 -25.71 -4.51
C SER A 27 0.63 -24.68 -3.71
N ARG A 28 1.13 -23.45 -3.65
CA ARG A 28 0.32 -22.25 -3.48
C ARG A 28 0.77 -21.23 -4.50
N VAL A 29 -0.12 -20.96 -5.45
CA VAL A 29 0.00 -19.88 -6.42
C VAL A 29 0.00 -18.57 -5.65
N PHE A 30 1.19 -18.07 -5.33
CA PHE A 30 1.39 -16.66 -5.02
C PHE A 30 1.34 -15.93 -6.37
N VAL A 31 0.26 -15.20 -6.61
CA VAL A 31 0.26 -14.17 -7.65
C VAL A 31 1.15 -13.06 -7.11
N THR A 32 2.45 -13.17 -7.38
CA THR A 32 3.34 -12.02 -7.40
C THR A 32 2.80 -11.08 -8.46
N THR A 33 2.20 -9.96 -8.03
CA THR A 33 2.02 -8.79 -8.89
C THR A 33 3.39 -8.20 -9.15
N THR A 34 4.16 -8.88 -9.99
CA THR A 34 5.27 -8.28 -10.72
C THR A 34 4.62 -7.36 -11.75
N SER A 35 4.44 -6.09 -11.38
CA SER A 35 4.22 -5.02 -12.34
C SER A 35 5.46 -4.96 -13.23
N ALA A 36 5.40 -5.70 -14.34
CA ALA A 36 6.41 -5.73 -15.37
C ALA A 36 6.37 -4.41 -16.16
N SER A 37 6.89 -3.35 -15.56
CA SER A 37 7.57 -2.31 -16.32
C SER A 37 9.06 -2.55 -16.11
N GLY A 38 9.71 -3.22 -17.07
CA GLY A 38 11.17 -3.32 -17.08
C GLY A 38 11.81 -1.93 -17.04
N PRO A 39 13.11 -1.81 -16.70
CA PRO A 39 13.82 -0.55 -16.77
C PRO A 39 13.65 0.02 -18.18
N GLN A 40 12.99 1.16 -18.30
CA GLN A 40 12.87 1.87 -19.57
C GLN A 40 14.30 2.10 -20.08
N PRO A 41 14.62 1.73 -21.33
CA PRO A 41 15.98 1.83 -21.85
C PRO A 41 16.49 3.27 -21.69
N PHE A 42 17.78 3.38 -21.37
CA PHE A 42 18.43 4.68 -21.20
C PHE A 42 18.27 5.53 -22.46
N PHE A 43 17.96 6.82 -22.27
CA PHE A 43 17.84 7.76 -23.38
C PHE A 43 19.14 7.84 -24.16
N GLN A 44 19.04 7.68 -25.48
CA GLN A 44 20.16 7.83 -26.40
C GLN A 44 19.67 8.54 -27.65
N PHE A 45 20.43 9.55 -28.08
CA PHE A 45 20.14 10.26 -29.31
C PHE A 45 20.19 9.32 -30.52
N GLN A 46 19.15 9.40 -31.35
CA GLN A 46 19.05 8.60 -32.57
C GLN A 46 19.87 9.22 -33.72
N PRO A 47 20.41 8.40 -34.65
CA PRO A 47 21.06 8.92 -35.85
C PRO A 47 20.04 9.64 -36.75
N ARG A 48 20.45 10.78 -37.34
CA ARG A 48 19.65 11.56 -38.28
C ARG A 48 19.77 10.95 -39.68
N LEU A 49 18.73 10.27 -40.14
CA LEU A 49 18.74 9.51 -41.40
C LEU A 49 17.67 9.97 -42.39
N GLU A 50 16.68 10.76 -41.93
CA GLU A 50 15.55 11.14 -42.76
C GLU A 50 15.92 12.31 -43.68
N ASN A 51 15.45 12.31 -44.93
CA ASN A 51 15.68 13.44 -45.83
C ASN A 51 14.71 14.57 -45.52
N VAL A 52 15.11 15.82 -45.81
CA VAL A 52 14.25 16.98 -45.62
C VAL A 52 13.21 17.07 -46.72
N ASP A 53 11.93 17.12 -46.35
CA ASP A 53 10.85 17.49 -47.27
C ASP A 53 10.70 19.02 -47.33
N TRP A 54 11.47 19.63 -48.24
CA TRP A 54 11.46 21.08 -48.45
C TRP A 54 10.12 21.63 -48.91
N ARG A 55 9.28 20.83 -49.58
CA ARG A 55 7.95 21.28 -50.03
C ARG A 55 7.02 21.41 -48.84
N ARG A 56 7.02 20.39 -47.98
CA ARG A 56 6.22 20.38 -46.76
C ARG A 56 6.66 21.47 -45.80
N LEU A 57 7.98 21.64 -45.60
CA LEU A 57 8.51 22.70 -44.74
C LEU A 57 8.19 24.10 -45.28
N GLY A 58 8.31 24.31 -46.59
CA GLY A 58 8.00 25.58 -47.24
C GLY A 58 6.51 25.94 -47.28
N ALA A 59 5.61 24.96 -47.11
CA ALA A 59 4.17 25.20 -47.04
C ALA A 59 3.72 25.72 -45.66
N ILE A 60 4.59 25.67 -44.65
CA ILE A 60 4.27 26.11 -43.28
C ILE A 60 4.38 27.63 -43.20
N ASP A 61 3.25 28.27 -42.91
CA ASP A 61 3.19 29.70 -42.60
C ASP A 61 3.51 29.92 -41.11
N VAL A 62 4.75 30.36 -40.84
CA VAL A 62 5.27 30.55 -39.48
C VAL A 62 4.52 31.68 -38.74
N ASP A 63 4.15 32.75 -39.44
CA ASP A 63 3.45 33.88 -38.83
C ASP A 63 2.04 33.46 -38.38
N LYS A 64 1.37 32.63 -39.19
CA LYS A 64 0.10 32.02 -38.80
C LYS A 64 0.26 31.07 -37.61
N VAL A 65 1.31 30.24 -37.58
CA VAL A 65 1.57 29.32 -36.46
C VAL A 65 1.75 30.11 -35.15
N VAL A 66 2.50 31.21 -35.18
CA VAL A 66 2.69 32.09 -34.02
C VAL A 66 1.39 32.80 -33.65
N GLY A 67 0.73 33.44 -34.61
CA GLY A 67 -0.48 34.24 -34.39
C GLY A 67 -1.67 33.43 -33.88
N ALA A 68 -1.82 32.20 -34.35
CA ALA A 68 -2.88 31.28 -33.94
C ALA A 68 -2.46 30.34 -32.78
N THR A 69 -1.19 30.34 -32.38
CA THR A 69 -0.61 29.33 -31.47
C THR A 69 -0.97 27.91 -31.94
N ASP A 70 -0.73 27.63 -33.21
CA ASP A 70 -1.12 26.36 -33.83
C ASP A 70 -0.12 25.25 -33.49
N ILE A 71 -0.31 24.66 -32.31
CA ILE A 71 0.50 23.56 -31.79
C ILE A 71 0.31 22.31 -32.65
N ALA A 72 -0.83 22.13 -33.31
CA ALA A 72 -1.09 20.94 -34.13
C ALA A 72 -0.13 20.91 -35.33
N THR A 73 0.02 22.03 -36.03
CA THR A 73 1.02 22.15 -37.12
C THR A 73 2.44 21.87 -36.63
N LEU A 74 2.81 22.31 -35.42
CA LEU A 74 4.13 22.00 -34.85
C LEU A 74 4.29 20.51 -34.54
N GLN A 75 3.28 19.87 -33.94
CA GLN A 75 3.30 18.45 -33.59
C GLN A 75 3.35 17.55 -34.82
N GLU A 76 2.62 17.88 -35.89
CA GLU A 76 2.64 17.11 -37.12
C GLU A 76 4.03 17.10 -37.80
N ASN A 77 4.84 18.13 -37.57
CA ASN A 77 6.15 18.30 -38.21
C ASN A 77 7.32 18.00 -37.28
N ILE A 78 7.09 17.79 -35.97
CA ILE A 78 8.16 17.66 -34.97
C ILE A 78 9.13 16.53 -35.28
N VAL A 79 8.62 15.37 -35.72
CA VAL A 79 9.43 14.19 -36.06
C VAL A 79 10.36 14.51 -37.24
N ASN A 80 9.79 15.02 -38.33
CA ASN A 80 10.53 15.33 -39.55
C ASN A 80 11.61 16.40 -39.30
N ILE A 81 11.36 17.38 -38.45
CA ILE A 81 12.35 18.42 -38.11
C ILE A 81 13.44 17.86 -37.19
N THR A 82 13.05 17.02 -36.23
CA THR A 82 13.96 16.48 -35.21
C THR A 82 14.94 15.47 -35.80
N PHE A 83 14.50 14.63 -36.73
CA PHE A 83 15.27 13.48 -37.23
C PHE A 83 15.82 13.63 -38.65
N CYS A 84 15.63 14.80 -39.29
CA CYS A 84 16.17 15.04 -40.63
C CYS A 84 17.69 15.23 -40.66
N LYS A 85 18.27 14.81 -41.78
CA LYS A 85 19.68 14.88 -42.14
C LYS A 85 19.93 16.12 -43.00
N LEU A 86 20.88 16.95 -42.59
CA LEU A 86 21.14 18.26 -43.22
C LEU A 86 22.57 18.40 -43.79
N GLU A 87 23.48 17.48 -43.46
CA GLU A 87 24.90 17.58 -43.78
C GLU A 87 25.20 17.57 -45.28
N ASN A 88 24.30 16.99 -46.07
CA ASN A 88 24.45 16.84 -47.53
C ASN A 88 23.47 17.72 -48.32
N GLU A 89 22.62 18.49 -47.65
CA GLU A 89 21.62 19.32 -48.31
C GLU A 89 22.28 20.55 -48.93
N LYS A 90 21.86 20.87 -50.15
CA LYS A 90 22.37 22.01 -50.92
C LYS A 90 21.24 22.98 -51.20
N CYS A 91 21.55 24.27 -51.15
CA CYS A 91 20.61 25.31 -51.52
C CYS A 91 20.16 25.10 -52.98
N PRO A 92 18.85 25.01 -53.26
CA PRO A 92 18.34 24.83 -54.63
C PRO A 92 18.77 25.95 -55.59
N HIS A 93 19.00 27.17 -55.07
CA HIS A 93 19.29 28.35 -55.88
C HIS A 93 20.78 28.58 -56.15
N CYS A 94 21.66 28.29 -55.19
CA CYS A 94 23.10 28.57 -55.32
C CYS A 94 24.00 27.32 -55.19
N GLN A 95 23.42 26.14 -54.95
CA GLN A 95 24.12 24.86 -54.83
C GLN A 95 25.19 24.79 -53.72
N LEU A 96 25.27 25.82 -52.88
CA LEU A 96 26.11 25.86 -51.69
C LEU A 96 25.47 24.99 -50.60
N GLY A 97 26.33 24.29 -49.84
CA GLY A 97 25.91 23.56 -48.65
C GLY A 97 25.49 24.49 -47.52
N VAL A 98 24.86 23.93 -46.50
CA VAL A 98 24.50 24.66 -45.28
C VAL A 98 25.77 25.16 -44.58
N ASP A 99 25.74 26.41 -44.10
CA ASP A 99 26.84 26.97 -43.31
C ASP A 99 27.16 26.08 -42.09
N PRO A 100 28.45 25.79 -41.81
CA PRO A 100 28.82 24.90 -40.70
C PRO A 100 28.37 25.36 -39.30
N LEU A 101 28.27 26.67 -39.03
CA LEU A 101 27.77 27.17 -37.75
C LEU A 101 26.25 27.04 -37.65
N LEU A 102 25.54 27.33 -38.74
CA LEU A 102 24.09 27.12 -38.82
C LEU A 102 23.73 25.64 -38.68
N LEU A 103 24.50 24.75 -39.32
CA LEU A 103 24.32 23.30 -39.19
C LEU A 103 24.49 22.83 -37.74
N LYS A 104 25.51 23.34 -37.03
CA LYS A 104 25.68 23.07 -35.59
C LYS A 104 24.51 23.58 -34.75
N LEU A 105 24.01 24.79 -35.04
CA LEU A 105 22.85 25.35 -34.34
C LEU A 105 21.61 24.48 -34.55
N ILE A 106 21.36 24.03 -35.78
CA ILE A 106 20.22 23.17 -36.09
C ILE A 106 20.36 21.80 -35.42
N HIS A 107 21.55 21.18 -35.45
CA HIS A 107 21.78 19.92 -34.73
C HIS A 107 21.54 20.07 -33.22
N LEU A 108 21.98 21.16 -32.60
CA LEU A 108 21.68 21.44 -31.20
C LEU A 108 20.18 21.60 -30.96
N ALA A 109 19.46 22.28 -31.86
CA ALA A 109 18.00 22.38 -31.79
C ALA A 109 17.33 21.00 -31.91
N GLN A 110 17.75 20.17 -32.86
CA GLN A 110 17.25 18.81 -33.04
C GLN A 110 17.47 17.93 -31.81
N PHE A 111 18.67 17.94 -31.21
CA PHE A 111 18.93 17.20 -29.97
C PHE A 111 18.12 17.74 -28.79
N THR A 112 17.95 19.06 -28.72
CA THR A 112 17.11 19.68 -27.69
C THR A 112 15.67 19.23 -27.82
N ILE A 113 15.10 19.25 -29.04
CA ILE A 113 13.72 18.83 -29.29
C ILE A 113 13.55 17.33 -28.98
N GLU A 114 14.46 16.46 -29.45
CA GLU A 114 14.41 15.03 -29.13
C GLU A 114 14.40 14.76 -27.62
N TYR A 115 15.28 15.44 -26.88
CA TYR A 115 15.33 15.32 -25.43
C TYR A 115 14.05 15.82 -24.75
N LEU A 116 13.47 16.92 -25.23
CA LEU A 116 12.22 17.46 -24.70
C LEU A 116 11.03 16.52 -24.97
N VAL A 117 10.93 15.96 -26.17
CA VAL A 117 9.88 14.98 -26.53
C VAL A 117 10.02 13.72 -25.66
N HIS A 118 11.23 13.16 -25.55
CA HIS A 118 11.49 12.02 -24.66
C HIS A 118 11.12 12.36 -23.20
N SER A 119 11.49 13.55 -22.72
CA SER A 119 11.17 13.99 -21.35
C SER A 119 9.67 14.12 -21.14
N GLN A 120 8.93 14.61 -22.14
CA GLN A 120 7.48 14.70 -22.11
C GLN A 120 6.84 13.31 -22.05
N GLU A 121 7.24 12.39 -22.92
CA GLU A 121 6.75 11.01 -22.93
C GLU A 121 7.04 10.29 -21.62
N TYR A 122 8.25 10.47 -21.07
CA TYR A 122 8.63 9.94 -19.77
C TYR A 122 7.71 10.49 -18.66
N LEU A 123 7.52 11.81 -18.61
CA LEU A 123 6.65 12.42 -17.59
C LEU A 123 5.20 11.96 -17.71
N ILE A 124 4.67 11.83 -18.94
CA ILE A 124 3.32 11.29 -19.19
C ILE A 124 3.22 9.84 -18.70
N SER A 125 4.19 9.00 -19.03
CA SER A 125 4.23 7.61 -18.55
C SER A 125 4.24 7.53 -17.03
N GLN A 126 5.10 8.31 -16.36
CA GLN A 126 5.16 8.37 -14.91
C GLN A 126 3.86 8.87 -14.28
N LEU A 127 3.21 9.87 -14.90
CA LEU A 127 1.91 10.38 -14.45
C LEU A 127 0.85 9.30 -14.53
N ASN A 128 0.75 8.59 -15.65
CA ASN A 128 -0.22 7.50 -15.85
C ASN A 128 -0.04 6.39 -14.80
N VAL A 129 1.20 6.00 -14.49
CA VAL A 129 1.49 4.99 -13.45
C VAL A 129 0.99 5.45 -12.06
N VAL A 130 1.20 6.72 -11.73
CA VAL A 130 0.75 7.27 -10.44
C VAL A 130 -0.78 7.38 -10.40
N GLU A 131 -1.40 7.81 -11.50
CA GLU A 131 -2.85 7.94 -11.63
C GLU A 131 -3.55 6.58 -11.55
N GLU A 132 -3.01 5.56 -12.21
CA GLU A 132 -3.54 4.19 -12.13
C GLU A 132 -3.45 3.64 -10.70
N ARG A 133 -2.30 3.83 -10.03
CA ARG A 133 -2.14 3.43 -8.63
C ARG A 133 -3.11 4.15 -7.70
N LEU A 134 -3.37 5.44 -7.93
CA LEU A 134 -4.34 6.21 -7.17
C LEU A 134 -5.76 5.66 -7.38
N SER A 135 -6.14 5.41 -8.63
CA SER A 135 -7.45 4.84 -8.99
C SER A 135 -7.69 3.48 -8.33
N GLN A 136 -6.69 2.58 -8.37
CA GLN A 136 -6.75 1.28 -7.70
C GLN A 136 -6.90 1.42 -6.17
N SER A 137 -6.17 2.36 -5.56
CA SER A 137 -6.26 2.62 -4.12
C SER A 137 -7.64 3.17 -3.72
N LEU A 138 -8.23 4.04 -4.53
CA LEU A 138 -9.57 4.59 -4.28
C LEU A 138 -10.63 3.49 -4.36
N SER A 139 -10.61 2.67 -5.42
CA SER A 139 -11.51 1.52 -5.56
C SER A 139 -11.37 0.53 -4.39
N GLY A 140 -10.15 0.25 -3.95
CA GLY A 140 -9.91 -0.58 -2.76
C GLY A 140 -10.45 0.04 -1.47
N CYS A 141 -10.35 1.36 -1.31
CA CYS A 141 -10.92 2.08 -0.15
C CYS A 141 -12.45 1.99 -0.13
N GLU A 142 -13.10 2.21 -1.27
CA GLU A 142 -14.56 2.10 -1.41
C GLU A 142 -15.06 0.69 -1.08
N GLN A 143 -14.39 -0.34 -1.60
CA GLN A 143 -14.73 -1.73 -1.29
C GLN A 143 -14.59 -2.04 0.21
N ASN A 144 -13.51 -1.58 0.84
CA ASN A 144 -13.31 -1.74 2.28
C ASN A 144 -14.36 -0.98 3.09
N GLN A 145 -14.75 0.23 2.67
CA GLN A 145 -15.81 0.99 3.31
C GLN A 145 -17.16 0.25 3.25
N GLN A 146 -17.49 -0.35 2.11
CA GLN A 146 -18.69 -1.18 1.96
C GLN A 146 -18.66 -2.44 2.84
N LEU A 147 -17.48 -3.06 3.01
CA LEU A 147 -17.34 -4.20 3.91
C LEU A 147 -17.51 -3.78 5.38
N LEU A 148 -16.94 -2.65 5.77
CA LEU A 148 -17.06 -2.09 7.12
C LEU A 148 -18.52 -1.75 7.48
N THR A 149 -19.28 -1.17 6.54
CA THR A 149 -20.70 -0.88 6.78
C THR A 149 -21.51 -2.16 6.97
N LYS A 150 -21.30 -3.18 6.13
CA LYS A 150 -21.92 -4.51 6.28
C LYS A 150 -21.59 -5.16 7.62
N GLN A 151 -20.32 -5.13 8.04
CA GLN A 151 -19.91 -5.67 9.34
C GLN A 151 -20.51 -4.88 10.50
N ALA A 152 -20.62 -3.56 10.40
CA ALA A 152 -21.28 -2.73 11.42
C ALA A 152 -22.77 -3.07 11.55
N ASP A 153 -23.47 -3.32 10.44
CA ASP A 153 -24.86 -3.78 10.43
C ASP A 153 -25.02 -5.16 11.07
N GLU A 154 -24.13 -6.09 10.77
CA GLU A 154 -24.10 -7.42 11.38
C GLU A 154 -23.93 -7.34 12.91
N VAL A 155 -22.98 -6.52 13.37
CA VAL A 155 -22.77 -6.27 14.80
C VAL A 155 -24.00 -5.64 15.44
N ARG A 156 -24.68 -4.70 14.77
CA ARG A 156 -25.94 -4.14 15.25
C ARG A 156 -27.00 -5.24 15.42
N ARG A 157 -27.20 -6.09 14.40
CA ARG A 157 -28.17 -7.19 14.43
C ARG A 157 -27.89 -8.16 15.58
N LEU A 158 -26.65 -8.64 15.70
CA LEU A 158 -26.23 -9.54 16.78
C LEU A 158 -26.42 -8.92 18.17
N LYS A 159 -26.14 -7.60 18.32
CA LYS A 159 -26.45 -6.88 19.58
C LYS A 159 -27.95 -6.86 19.88
N HIS A 160 -28.82 -6.70 18.89
CA HIS A 160 -30.27 -6.78 19.08
C HIS A 160 -30.71 -8.19 19.50
N GLU A 161 -30.20 -9.22 18.84
CA GLU A 161 -30.47 -10.62 19.20
C GLU A 161 -30.00 -10.92 20.63
N CYS A 162 -28.75 -10.58 20.99
CA CYS A 162 -28.24 -10.77 22.35
C CYS A 162 -29.08 -10.05 23.41
N ARG A 163 -29.59 -8.85 23.11
CA ARG A 163 -30.52 -8.14 24.00
C ARG A 163 -31.83 -8.90 24.15
N GLY A 164 -32.36 -9.48 23.08
CA GLY A 164 -33.53 -10.35 23.11
C GLY A 164 -33.32 -11.61 23.97
N TRP A 165 -32.23 -12.33 23.76
CA TRP A 165 -31.86 -13.52 24.55
C TRP A 165 -31.70 -13.20 26.04
N LYS A 166 -31.06 -12.08 26.39
CA LYS A 166 -30.94 -11.63 27.78
C LYS A 166 -32.30 -11.39 28.43
N LYS A 167 -33.23 -10.71 27.73
CA LYS A 167 -34.59 -10.49 28.24
C LYS A 167 -35.34 -11.80 28.48
N MET A 168 -35.25 -12.73 27.52
CA MET A 168 -35.88 -14.06 27.64
C MET A 168 -35.32 -14.84 28.83
N LEU A 169 -33.99 -14.83 29.02
CA LEU A 169 -33.34 -15.49 30.14
C LEU A 169 -33.76 -14.89 31.49
N SER A 170 -33.80 -13.56 31.60
CA SER A 170 -34.27 -12.88 32.81
C SER A 170 -35.73 -13.21 33.14
N ALA A 171 -36.61 -13.26 32.13
CA ALA A 171 -38.01 -13.65 32.32
C ALA A 171 -38.13 -15.11 32.80
N GLN A 172 -37.35 -16.02 32.22
CA GLN A 172 -37.32 -17.42 32.66
C GLN A 172 -36.80 -17.56 34.09
N GLN A 173 -35.77 -16.80 34.47
CA GLN A 173 -35.21 -16.82 35.81
C GLN A 173 -36.20 -16.28 36.86
N LEU A 174 -36.99 -15.25 36.53
CA LEU A 174 -38.07 -14.76 37.40
C LEU A 174 -39.15 -15.81 37.64
N MET A 175 -39.58 -16.51 36.57
CA MET A 175 -40.56 -17.60 36.68
C MET A 175 -40.05 -18.75 37.55
N LEU A 176 -38.77 -19.11 37.43
CA LEU A 176 -38.15 -20.14 38.29
C LEU A 176 -38.02 -19.68 39.75
N GLY A 177 -37.70 -18.41 40.00
CA GLY A 177 -37.60 -17.85 41.35
C GLY A 177 -38.95 -17.76 42.09
N GLN A 178 -40.07 -17.59 41.37
CA GLN A 178 -41.41 -17.66 41.97
C GLN A 178 -41.80 -19.07 42.44
N VAL A 179 -41.16 -20.13 41.91
CA VAL A 179 -41.42 -21.52 42.33
C VAL A 179 -40.80 -21.81 43.71
N GLU A 180 -39.76 -21.10 44.14
CA GLU A 180 -39.12 -21.33 45.44
C GLU A 180 -39.86 -20.69 46.63
N ALA A 181 -40.76 -19.73 46.39
CA ALA A 181 -41.57 -19.08 47.42
C ALA A 181 -42.98 -19.69 47.59
N SER A 182 -43.26 -20.83 46.96
CA SER A 182 -44.54 -21.52 47.12
C SER A 182 -44.61 -22.22 48.48
N HIS A 183 -45.36 -21.63 49.41
CA HIS A 183 -45.73 -22.31 50.66
C HIS A 183 -46.63 -23.51 50.34
N TYR A 184 -46.46 -24.61 51.07
CA TYR A 184 -47.13 -25.87 50.77
C TYR A 184 -48.37 -26.03 51.65
N GLN A 185 -49.56 -25.75 51.11
CA GLN A 185 -50.84 -25.88 51.81
C GLN A 185 -51.39 -27.31 51.73
N CYS A 186 -51.95 -27.81 52.83
CA CYS A 186 -52.65 -29.09 52.85
C CYS A 186 -53.99 -28.98 52.11
N CYS A 187 -54.28 -29.94 51.23
CA CYS A 187 -55.55 -30.00 50.48
C CYS A 187 -56.72 -30.58 51.30
N PHE A 188 -56.45 -31.05 52.52
CA PHE A 188 -57.43 -31.68 53.40
C PHE A 188 -57.71 -30.86 54.67
N CYS A 189 -56.95 -29.80 54.92
CA CYS A 189 -57.17 -28.83 56.00
C CYS A 189 -56.36 -27.54 55.75
N ASP A 190 -56.66 -26.46 56.46
CA ASP A 190 -56.09 -25.12 56.17
C ASP A 190 -54.65 -24.90 56.68
N LYS A 191 -53.87 -25.97 56.91
CA LYS A 191 -52.49 -25.84 57.41
C LYS A 191 -51.51 -25.61 56.26
N VAL A 192 -50.65 -24.63 56.43
CA VAL A 192 -49.60 -24.23 55.48
C VAL A 192 -48.22 -24.56 56.05
N PHE A 193 -47.35 -25.14 55.22
CA PHE A 193 -46.03 -25.63 55.64
C PHE A 193 -44.92 -24.98 54.81
N MET A 194 -43.81 -24.67 55.48
CA MET A 194 -42.63 -24.04 54.88
C MET A 194 -41.83 -24.99 53.96
N ASN A 195 -42.05 -26.30 54.07
CA ASN A 195 -41.33 -27.32 53.31
C ASN A 195 -42.29 -28.47 52.97
N GLN A 196 -42.22 -28.95 51.73
CA GLN A 196 -42.97 -30.10 51.23
C GLN A 196 -42.83 -31.34 52.12
N ALA A 197 -41.64 -31.58 52.71
CA ALA A 197 -41.44 -32.73 53.60
C ALA A 197 -42.33 -32.69 54.85
N PHE A 198 -42.56 -31.49 55.42
CA PHE A 198 -43.45 -31.32 56.57
C PHE A 198 -44.92 -31.48 56.19
N LEU A 199 -45.32 -30.99 55.02
CA LEU A 199 -46.67 -31.24 54.49
C LEU A 199 -46.92 -32.74 54.31
N GLN A 200 -45.98 -33.47 53.71
CA GLN A 200 -46.11 -34.92 53.49
C GLN A 200 -46.22 -35.71 54.81
N SER A 201 -45.40 -35.35 55.81
CA SER A 201 -45.49 -35.96 57.15
C SER A 201 -46.84 -35.68 57.82
N HIS A 202 -47.35 -34.45 57.67
CA HIS A 202 -48.66 -34.07 58.18
C HIS A 202 -49.80 -34.88 57.53
N ILE A 203 -49.81 -34.99 56.19
CA ILE A 203 -50.80 -35.78 55.44
C ILE A 203 -50.75 -37.25 55.89
N ASN A 204 -49.57 -37.85 56.00
CA ASN A 204 -49.44 -39.25 56.41
C ASN A 204 -49.91 -39.53 57.85
N ARG A 205 -49.75 -38.56 58.77
CA ARG A 205 -50.12 -38.75 60.19
C ARG A 205 -51.58 -38.39 60.49
N ARG A 206 -52.14 -37.40 59.78
CA ARG A 206 -53.46 -36.82 60.09
C ARG A 206 -54.52 -37.12 59.04
N HIS A 207 -54.11 -37.49 57.83
CA HIS A 207 -55.00 -37.89 56.72
C HIS A 207 -54.61 -39.28 56.15
N PRO A 208 -54.41 -40.32 56.98
CA PRO A 208 -53.93 -41.63 56.52
C PRO A 208 -54.92 -42.36 55.60
N ALA A 209 -56.22 -42.08 55.72
CA ALA A 209 -57.25 -42.66 54.85
C ALA A 209 -57.18 -42.16 53.39
N SER A 210 -56.57 -40.99 53.16
CA SER A 210 -56.40 -40.38 51.84
C SER A 210 -55.19 -40.91 51.07
N ALA A 211 -54.25 -41.56 51.77
CA ALA A 211 -53.03 -42.15 51.18
C ALA A 211 -53.32 -43.27 50.15
N PHE A 212 -54.57 -43.73 50.07
CA PHE A 212 -55.03 -44.74 49.11
C PHE A 212 -55.10 -44.25 47.64
N HIS A 213 -54.87 -42.97 47.36
CA HIS A 213 -54.69 -42.46 45.98
C HIS A 213 -53.28 -42.76 45.41
N GLY A 214 -52.41 -43.42 46.17
CA GLY A 214 -51.05 -43.79 45.80
C GLY A 214 -50.89 -44.84 44.69
N ARG A 215 -51.95 -45.25 43.98
CA ARG A 215 -51.81 -46.14 42.79
C ARG A 215 -51.44 -45.40 41.51
N ASN A 216 -51.70 -44.09 41.42
CA ASN A 216 -51.33 -43.29 40.22
C ASN A 216 -49.96 -42.58 40.36
N THR A 217 -49.39 -42.54 41.56
CA THR A 217 -48.12 -41.85 41.85
C THR A 217 -46.89 -42.60 41.34
N LYS A 218 -46.92 -43.94 41.25
CA LYS A 218 -45.77 -44.71 40.74
C LYS A 218 -45.52 -44.44 39.26
N ALA A 219 -46.57 -44.48 38.43
CA ALA A 219 -46.48 -44.15 37.01
C ALA A 219 -46.10 -42.67 36.76
N GLN A 220 -46.58 -41.76 37.59
CA GLN A 220 -46.20 -40.35 37.55
C GLN A 220 -44.73 -40.13 37.98
N ASN A 221 -44.26 -40.87 38.99
CA ASN A 221 -42.87 -40.84 39.43
C ASN A 221 -41.93 -41.42 38.36
N ASP A 222 -42.31 -42.52 37.72
CA ASP A 222 -41.57 -43.11 36.59
C ASP A 222 -41.54 -42.16 35.37
N LYS A 223 -42.60 -41.36 35.15
CA LYS A 223 -42.62 -40.31 34.13
C LYS A 223 -41.66 -39.17 34.49
N LEU A 224 -41.69 -38.68 35.73
CA LEU A 224 -40.78 -37.63 36.20
C LEU A 224 -39.32 -38.09 36.22
N GLN A 225 -39.03 -39.35 36.56
CA GLN A 225 -37.68 -39.91 36.49
C GLN A 225 -37.16 -39.95 35.05
N ARG A 226 -38.01 -40.32 34.08
CA ARG A 226 -37.65 -40.25 32.65
C ARG A 226 -37.39 -38.82 32.19
N GLU A 227 -38.20 -37.86 32.64
CA GLU A 227 -38.02 -36.44 32.36
C GLU A 227 -36.70 -35.91 32.94
N ILE A 228 -36.40 -36.25 34.20
CA ILE A 228 -35.14 -35.91 34.87
C ILE A 228 -33.95 -36.51 34.12
N HIS A 229 -34.06 -37.75 33.66
CA HIS A 229 -33.00 -38.39 32.88
C HIS A 229 -32.77 -37.67 31.55
N ARG A 230 -33.84 -37.33 30.84
CA ARG A 230 -33.78 -36.55 29.60
C ARG A 230 -33.17 -35.16 29.81
N LEU A 231 -33.58 -34.45 30.87
CA LEU A 231 -33.04 -33.13 31.21
C LEU A 231 -31.56 -33.20 31.60
N LYS A 232 -31.14 -34.24 32.33
CA LYS A 232 -29.72 -34.48 32.64
C LYS A 232 -28.89 -34.73 31.38
N GLN A 233 -29.40 -35.54 30.45
CA GLN A 233 -28.75 -35.78 29.16
C GLN A 233 -28.65 -34.49 28.33
N GLN A 234 -29.72 -33.69 28.26
CA GLN A 234 -29.70 -32.39 27.58
C GLN A 234 -28.71 -31.42 28.22
N LEU A 235 -28.67 -31.35 29.55
CA LEU A 235 -27.72 -30.49 30.26
C LEU A 235 -26.27 -30.91 29.99
N GLN A 236 -25.96 -32.21 30.03
CA GLN A 236 -24.64 -32.72 29.70
C GLN A 236 -24.25 -32.41 28.25
N PHE A 237 -25.18 -32.57 27.31
CA PHE A 237 -24.95 -32.26 25.91
C PHE A 237 -24.70 -30.77 25.69
N THR A 238 -25.52 -29.88 26.27
CA THR A 238 -25.33 -28.42 26.18
C THR A 238 -24.04 -27.99 26.85
N LYS A 239 -23.67 -28.58 27.99
CA LYS A 239 -22.40 -28.31 28.67
C LYS A 239 -21.22 -28.68 27.77
N ALA A 240 -21.24 -29.87 27.16
CA ALA A 240 -20.19 -30.29 26.24
C ALA A 240 -20.09 -29.38 25.01
N GLN A 241 -21.22 -28.90 24.47
CA GLN A 241 -21.21 -27.91 23.39
C GLN A 241 -20.59 -26.57 23.80
N LEU A 242 -20.93 -26.07 25.00
CA LEU A 242 -20.38 -24.82 25.51
C LEU A 242 -18.87 -24.94 25.77
N GLU A 243 -18.41 -26.05 26.33
CA GLU A 243 -16.99 -26.32 26.54
C GLU A 243 -16.22 -26.39 25.21
N ALA A 244 -16.78 -27.08 24.20
CA ALA A 244 -16.18 -27.13 22.86
C ALA A 244 -16.15 -25.75 22.19
N ALA A 245 -17.22 -24.96 22.30
CA ALA A 245 -17.28 -23.60 21.78
C ALA A 245 -16.28 -22.67 22.48
N GLN A 246 -16.11 -22.81 23.80
CA GLN A 246 -15.16 -22.05 24.59
C GLN A 246 -13.72 -22.41 24.22
N GLN A 247 -13.39 -23.70 24.12
CA GLN A 247 -12.07 -24.16 23.68
C GLN A 247 -11.77 -23.66 22.26
N GLY A 248 -12.73 -23.76 21.34
CA GLY A 248 -12.60 -23.22 19.98
C GLY A 248 -12.35 -21.72 19.96
N ARG A 249 -13.01 -20.96 20.85
CA ARG A 249 -12.79 -19.51 20.99
C ARG A 249 -11.39 -19.19 21.53
N THR A 250 -10.92 -19.90 22.54
CA THR A 250 -9.57 -19.71 23.10
C THR A 250 -8.49 -19.97 22.06
N VAL A 251 -8.61 -21.04 21.27
CA VAL A 251 -7.67 -21.36 20.18
C VAL A 251 -7.66 -20.28 19.11
N ARG A 252 -8.84 -19.74 18.73
CA ARG A 252 -8.92 -18.63 17.77
C ARG A 252 -8.22 -17.38 18.29
N ILE A 253 -8.51 -16.98 19.52
CA ILE A 253 -7.85 -15.81 20.15
C ILE A 253 -6.33 -15.99 20.21
N SER A 254 -5.84 -17.19 20.55
CA SER A 254 -4.41 -17.50 20.55
C SER A 254 -3.80 -17.32 19.16
N LYS A 255 -4.43 -17.88 18.11
CA LYS A 255 -3.97 -17.75 16.73
C LYS A 255 -3.97 -16.29 16.26
N ASP A 256 -5.03 -15.54 16.56
CA ASP A 256 -5.13 -14.13 16.18
C ASP A 256 -4.03 -13.29 16.85
N CYS A 257 -3.69 -13.60 18.11
CA CYS A 257 -2.59 -12.95 18.83
C CYS A 257 -1.22 -13.24 18.17
N GLU A 258 -0.97 -14.49 17.77
CA GLU A 258 0.27 -14.87 17.05
C GLU A 258 0.37 -14.17 15.68
N VAL A 259 -0.74 -14.06 14.95
CA VAL A 259 -0.80 -13.35 13.65
C VAL A 259 -0.52 -11.86 13.84
N LEU A 260 -1.09 -11.24 14.88
CA LEU A 260 -0.81 -9.84 15.19
C LEU A 260 0.65 -9.61 15.57
N LYS A 261 1.23 -10.51 16.36
CA LYS A 261 2.65 -10.43 16.75
C LYS A 261 3.59 -10.55 15.55
N THR A 262 3.34 -11.51 14.66
CA THR A 262 4.15 -11.67 13.44
C THR A 262 4.03 -10.47 12.50
N LYS A 263 2.83 -9.87 12.41
CA LYS A 263 2.62 -8.62 11.66
C LYS A 263 3.39 -7.44 12.28
N GLU A 264 3.37 -7.30 13.59
CA GLU A 264 4.10 -6.25 14.31
C GLU A 264 5.62 -6.41 14.13
N ASP A 265 6.13 -7.64 14.23
CA ASP A 265 7.55 -7.96 14.03
C ASP A 265 7.99 -7.66 12.59
N PHE A 266 7.16 -7.98 11.60
CA PHE A 266 7.41 -7.63 10.19
C PHE A 266 7.45 -6.10 10.00
N GLN A 267 6.51 -5.36 10.59
CA GLN A 267 6.50 -3.90 10.52
C GLN A 267 7.76 -3.29 11.15
N LYS A 268 8.23 -3.82 12.29
CA LYS A 268 9.49 -3.40 12.92
C LYS A 268 10.69 -3.66 12.03
N LEU A 269 10.74 -4.82 11.36
CA LEU A 269 11.83 -5.17 10.45
C LEU A 269 11.89 -4.22 9.25
N VAL A 270 10.74 -3.95 8.62
CA VAL A 270 10.63 -3.00 7.51
C VAL A 270 11.02 -1.59 7.96
N GLY A 271 10.61 -1.18 9.17
CA GLY A 271 10.98 0.10 9.75
C GLY A 271 12.49 0.26 9.92
N ARG A 272 13.17 -0.75 10.48
CA ARG A 272 14.64 -0.74 10.63
C ARG A 272 15.35 -0.69 9.28
N TRP A 273 14.94 -1.53 8.33
CA TRP A 273 15.55 -1.55 7.00
C TRP A 273 15.41 -0.21 6.27
N LYS A 274 14.23 0.42 6.36
CA LYS A 274 13.99 1.74 5.75
C LYS A 274 14.91 2.81 6.35
N GLU A 275 15.15 2.74 7.65
CA GLU A 275 16.04 3.67 8.35
C GLU A 275 17.51 3.44 7.99
N GLU A 276 17.94 2.18 7.91
CA GLU A 276 19.28 1.80 7.46
C GLU A 276 19.56 2.29 6.03
N GLU A 277 18.62 2.10 5.10
CA GLU A 277 18.76 2.55 3.72
C GLU A 277 18.80 4.09 3.63
N ARG A 278 17.96 4.78 4.43
CA ARG A 278 17.97 6.25 4.54
C ARG A 278 19.32 6.76 5.05
N GLN A 279 19.87 6.10 6.07
CA GLN A 279 21.17 6.44 6.63
C GLN A 279 22.28 6.23 5.60
N LYS A 280 22.29 5.09 4.91
CA LYS A 280 23.27 4.77 3.87
C LYS A 280 23.27 5.80 2.74
N LEU A 281 22.10 6.22 2.26
CA LEU A 281 21.99 7.28 1.26
C LEU A 281 22.54 8.62 1.77
N THR A 282 22.29 8.93 3.04
CA THR A 282 22.80 10.15 3.68
C THR A 282 24.33 10.11 3.74
N ASP A 283 24.90 8.98 4.16
CA ASP A 283 26.35 8.78 4.24
C ASP A 283 27.01 8.84 2.84
N GLU A 284 26.38 8.27 1.81
CA GLU A 284 26.87 8.37 0.42
C GLU A 284 26.82 9.81 -0.10
N MET A 285 25.76 10.56 0.23
CA MET A 285 25.63 11.96 -0.14
C MET A 285 26.66 12.84 0.58
N GLU A 286 26.95 12.56 1.84
CA GLU A 286 27.98 13.27 2.61
C GLU A 286 29.37 13.01 2.03
N LYS A 287 29.71 11.75 1.70
CA LYS A 287 30.96 11.41 0.99
C LYS A 287 31.07 12.14 -0.35
N ALA A 288 30.00 12.19 -1.13
CA ALA A 288 30.00 12.92 -2.40
C ALA A 288 30.22 14.43 -2.19
N LYS A 289 29.59 15.01 -1.17
CA LYS A 289 29.78 16.43 -0.78
C LYS A 289 31.22 16.70 -0.36
N GLU A 290 31.83 15.83 0.42
CA GLU A 290 33.24 15.93 0.82
C GLU A 290 34.18 15.87 -0.38
N MET A 291 33.97 14.91 -1.29
CA MET A 291 34.76 14.79 -2.51
C MET A 291 34.66 16.05 -3.38
N PHE A 292 33.46 16.58 -3.61
CA PHE A 292 33.30 17.82 -4.38
C PHE A 292 33.92 19.03 -3.69
N THR A 293 33.80 19.12 -2.36
CA THR A 293 34.41 20.21 -1.60
C THR A 293 35.93 20.18 -1.73
N LYS A 294 36.52 18.98 -1.67
CA LYS A 294 37.96 18.79 -1.89
C LYS A 294 38.40 19.19 -3.30
N GLU A 295 37.69 18.74 -4.33
CA GLU A 295 37.99 19.09 -5.73
C GLU A 295 37.91 20.60 -5.97
N ILE A 296 36.89 21.27 -5.40
CA ILE A 296 36.73 22.73 -5.47
C ILE A 296 37.92 23.44 -4.80
N ASN A 297 38.35 22.97 -3.63
CA ASN A 297 39.49 23.56 -2.92
C ASN A 297 40.80 23.38 -3.71
N ASP A 298 41.01 22.20 -4.30
CA ASP A 298 42.18 21.90 -5.13
C ASP A 298 42.19 22.78 -6.41
N LEU A 299 41.03 22.94 -7.07
CA LEU A 299 40.87 23.83 -8.23
C LEU A 299 41.08 25.30 -7.85
N THR A 300 40.56 25.74 -6.71
CA THR A 300 40.74 27.11 -6.21
C THR A 300 42.22 27.39 -5.94
N SER A 301 42.92 26.43 -5.32
CA SER A 301 44.36 26.52 -5.06
C SER A 301 45.16 26.60 -6.37
N LYS A 302 44.86 25.74 -7.36
CA LYS A 302 45.48 25.78 -8.69
C LYS A 302 45.22 27.10 -9.42
N ASN A 303 43.98 27.60 -9.39
CA ASN A 303 43.64 28.89 -9.98
C ASN A 303 44.43 30.03 -9.35
N SER A 304 44.52 30.07 -8.01
CA SER A 304 45.32 31.10 -7.33
C SER A 304 46.80 31.05 -7.70
N ALA A 305 47.36 29.85 -7.91
CA ALA A 305 48.74 29.68 -8.35
C ALA A 305 48.95 30.15 -9.81
N LEU A 306 48.00 29.85 -10.69
CA LEU A 306 48.02 30.33 -12.08
C LEU A 306 47.88 31.85 -12.16
N GLU A 307 47.00 32.45 -11.36
CA GLU A 307 46.86 33.90 -11.26
C GLU A 307 48.17 34.56 -10.80
N TYR A 308 48.84 33.97 -9.81
CA TYR A 308 50.15 34.44 -9.35
C TYR A 308 51.22 34.37 -10.46
N GLN A 309 51.30 33.25 -11.19
CA GLN A 309 52.22 33.09 -12.32
C GLN A 309 51.95 34.08 -13.46
N LEU A 310 50.68 34.33 -13.79
CA LEU A 310 50.28 35.32 -14.78
C LEU A 310 50.72 36.73 -14.39
N LEU A 311 50.57 37.09 -13.10
CA LEU A 311 51.05 38.36 -12.57
C LEU A 311 52.57 38.50 -12.64
N GLU A 312 53.32 37.43 -12.36
CA GLU A 312 54.79 37.45 -12.53
C GLU A 312 55.19 37.66 -13.99
N ILE A 313 54.58 36.93 -14.92
CA ILE A 313 54.86 37.09 -16.36
C ILE A 313 54.57 38.52 -16.83
N GLN A 314 53.43 39.10 -16.42
CA GLN A 314 53.11 40.50 -16.73
C GLN A 314 54.14 41.48 -16.17
N LYS A 315 54.64 41.25 -14.94
CA LYS A 315 55.70 42.07 -14.34
C LYS A 315 57.01 41.96 -15.12
N PHE A 316 57.37 40.78 -15.60
CA PHE A 316 58.57 40.59 -16.44
C PHE A 316 58.42 41.26 -17.81
N ASP A 317 57.27 41.13 -18.47
CA ASP A 317 57.00 41.76 -19.77
C ASP A 317 57.03 43.30 -19.68
N MET A 318 56.45 43.87 -18.62
CA MET A 318 56.53 45.31 -18.34
C MET A 318 57.98 45.78 -18.11
N ARG A 319 58.80 44.97 -17.43
CA ARG A 319 60.21 45.29 -17.16
C ARG A 319 61.07 45.18 -18.42
N GLY A 320 60.79 44.20 -19.30
CA GLY A 320 61.45 44.04 -20.60
C GLY A 320 61.08 45.15 -21.60
N LYS A 321 59.83 45.63 -21.58
CA LYS A 321 59.40 46.79 -22.38
C LYS A 321 60.08 48.09 -21.94
N LEU A 322 60.33 48.27 -20.64
CA LEU A 322 61.08 49.41 -20.11
C LEU A 322 62.57 49.38 -20.46
N SER A 323 63.18 48.20 -20.64
CA SER A 323 64.60 48.07 -21.01
C SER A 323 64.89 48.15 -22.51
N MET A 324 63.86 48.00 -23.36
CA MET A 324 63.97 48.03 -24.83
C MET A 324 63.56 49.39 -25.44
N GLY A 325 63.16 50.35 -24.61
CA GLY A 325 62.65 51.67 -25.03
C GLY A 325 63.61 52.85 -24.84
N THR A 326 64.90 52.61 -24.63
CA THR A 326 65.96 53.65 -24.52
C THR A 326 66.94 53.61 -25.67
#